data_AF-W8V196-F1
#
_entry.id   AF-W8V196-F1
#
_cell.length_a   1.000
_cell.length_b   1.000
_cell.length_c   1.000
_cell.angle_alpha   90.00
_cell.angle_beta   90.00
_cell.angle_gamma   90.00
#
_symmetry.space_group_name_H-M   'P 1'
#
loop_
_entity.id
_entity.type
_entity.pdbx_description
1 polymer ?
#
loop_
_entity_poly.entity_id
_entity_poly.type
_entity_poly.pdbx_seq_one_letter_code
_entity_poly.pdbx_strand_id
1 'polypeptide(L)'
;MEPRRVNGKNHWYHETQSTICPVDVLPLVPEAAHVEDRFLLDLTLPAAWLRAHADWLHPARQLAELLFPDQVAVSRLQTFTAYDRLSTALTVAQVYGVQRLCNHYAARLAPLPGPDSSRESNRRLAQITQYARQLAGSPSVINALSRSQLDEVGLTSRDIILFNQIIGFVGFQARAIAVLQAAQGFPVRWIPGMPQQEEAPAELFAPPPGAWQADIADPDLQYADDERQRRIAGWQSLPGLGELAPLLACDPQLFAPLETLIRQLSTDDTFGPQVALLTARTNGSPTCFDAWLPHWQGEEEFASHLREGDQALHHWLQQHPQARSLVTAVQLLTRSPDRFSAAQLTPLAEYRLSEQQAIDLLIWSGLCGWMNRLKIALGNVRQQT
;
A
#
# COMPACT_ATOMS: atom_id res chain seq x y z
N MET A 1 68.84 22.68 24.03
CA MET A 1 67.98 22.07 25.07
C MET A 1 66.78 21.44 24.37
N GLU A 2 66.80 20.14 24.12
CA GLU A 2 65.54 19.38 24.00
C GLU A 2 64.85 19.38 25.37
N PRO A 3 63.51 19.41 25.38
CA PRO A 3 62.85 18.28 26.02
C PRO A 3 61.50 17.84 25.41
N ARG A 4 61.38 16.50 25.42
CA ARG A 4 60.22 15.66 25.77
C ARG A 4 59.04 15.57 24.80
N ARG A 5 59.14 14.54 23.95
CA ARG A 5 58.02 13.72 23.47
C ARG A 5 57.22 13.16 24.65
N VAL A 6 55.90 13.38 24.66
CA VAL A 6 54.95 12.56 25.41
C VAL A 6 54.12 11.78 24.40
N ASN A 7 54.23 10.47 24.49
CA ASN A 7 53.57 9.50 23.63
C ASN A 7 52.23 9.14 24.28
N GLY A 8 51.11 9.62 23.72
CA GLY A 8 49.76 9.30 24.17
C GLY A 8 48.98 8.65 23.03
N LYS A 9 48.80 7.34 23.12
CA LYS A 9 48.13 6.48 22.15
C LYS A 9 46.66 6.86 21.96
N ASN A 10 46.25 6.89 20.69
CA ASN A 10 44.99 6.41 20.11
C ASN A 10 43.74 6.43 21.00
N HIS A 11 42.77 7.28 20.66
CA HIS A 11 41.44 6.85 20.23
C HIS A 11 40.82 7.95 19.39
N TRP A 12 40.86 7.75 18.07
CA TRP A 12 40.05 8.50 17.10
C TRP A 12 38.57 8.19 17.39
N TYR A 13 37.93 9.02 18.21
CA TYR A 13 36.48 9.16 18.16
C TYR A 13 36.15 9.93 16.89
N HIS A 14 35.89 9.21 15.81
CA HIS A 14 35.06 9.74 14.74
C HIS A 14 33.63 9.81 15.26
N GLU A 15 33.27 10.95 15.86
CA GLU A 15 31.89 11.39 15.82
C GLU A 15 31.55 11.61 14.33
N THR A 16 30.89 10.63 13.72
CA THR A 16 30.17 10.83 12.47
C THR A 16 29.04 11.80 12.77
N GLN A 17 29.34 13.11 12.67
CA GLN A 17 28.34 14.13 12.43
C GLN A 17 27.66 13.78 11.11
N SER A 18 26.58 13.01 11.22
CA SER A 18 25.60 12.87 10.16
C SER A 18 24.98 14.24 10.03
N THR A 19 25.30 14.93 8.93
CA THR A 19 24.71 16.22 8.59
C THR A 19 23.19 16.06 8.62
N ILE A 20 22.56 16.57 9.67
CA ILE A 20 21.11 16.71 9.76
C ILE A 20 20.76 17.73 8.68
N CYS A 21 20.38 17.27 7.50
CA CYS A 21 19.63 18.10 6.58
C CYS A 21 18.32 18.41 7.34
N PRO A 22 18.01 19.66 7.70
CA PRO A 22 16.75 19.96 8.32
C PRO A 22 15.69 19.58 7.28
N VAL A 23 14.93 18.53 7.56
CA VAL A 23 13.65 18.34 6.89
C VAL A 23 12.88 19.60 7.22
N ASP A 24 12.64 20.47 6.24
CA ASP A 24 11.77 21.63 6.42
C ASP A 24 10.44 21.09 6.97
N VAL A 25 10.23 21.26 8.28
CA VAL A 25 8.99 20.86 8.94
C VAL A 25 7.95 21.82 8.40
N LEU A 26 7.24 21.38 7.36
CA LEU A 26 6.14 22.14 6.79
C LEU A 26 5.19 22.51 7.93
N PRO A 27 4.75 23.78 8.02
CA PRO A 27 3.89 24.21 9.11
C PRO A 27 2.62 23.35 9.12
N LEU A 28 2.23 22.91 10.32
CA LEU A 28 0.99 22.16 10.51
C LEU A 28 -0.17 22.98 9.94
N VAL A 29 -1.10 22.32 9.25
CA VAL A 29 -2.32 22.92 8.70
C VAL A 29 -3.50 22.31 9.49
N PRO A 30 -3.91 22.89 10.64
CA PRO A 30 -4.92 22.30 11.51
C PRO A 30 -6.26 22.04 10.81
N GLU A 31 -6.62 22.87 9.83
CA GLU A 31 -7.85 22.76 9.06
C GLU A 31 -7.92 21.46 8.26
N ALA A 32 -6.76 20.87 7.91
CA ALA A 32 -6.68 19.61 7.20
C ALA A 32 -7.22 18.43 8.03
N ALA A 33 -7.41 18.57 9.34
CA ALA A 33 -8.03 17.55 10.20
C ALA A 33 -9.56 17.45 10.03
N HIS A 34 -10.22 18.52 9.59
CA HIS A 34 -11.67 18.67 9.64
C HIS A 34 -12.34 18.67 8.25
N VAL A 35 -11.79 17.89 7.32
CA VAL A 35 -12.37 17.68 5.99
C VAL A 35 -13.70 16.92 6.08
N GLU A 36 -14.65 17.26 5.19
CA GLU A 36 -15.94 16.54 5.11
C GLU A 36 -15.75 15.16 4.46
N ASP A 37 -14.92 15.09 3.42
CA ASP A 37 -14.57 13.83 2.76
C ASP A 37 -13.16 13.38 3.18
N ARG A 38 -13.09 12.46 4.15
CA ARG A 38 -11.82 11.91 4.66
C ARG A 38 -11.08 11.04 3.63
N PHE A 39 -11.75 10.57 2.57
CA PHE A 39 -11.11 9.81 1.51
C PHE A 39 -10.49 10.74 0.45
N LEU A 40 -11.26 11.71 -0.06
CA LEU A 40 -10.82 12.65 -1.09
C LEU A 40 -10.08 13.88 -0.55
N LEU A 41 -10.11 14.11 0.76
CA LEU A 41 -9.55 15.29 1.42
C LEU A 41 -10.07 16.60 0.81
N ASP A 42 -11.39 16.64 0.62
CA ASP A 42 -12.14 17.73 -0.04
C ASP A 42 -11.61 18.11 -1.43
N LEU A 43 -11.00 17.16 -2.15
CA LEU A 43 -10.74 17.31 -3.58
C LEU A 43 -12.09 17.46 -4.32
N THR A 44 -12.35 18.68 -4.79
CA THR A 44 -13.57 19.00 -5.55
C THR A 44 -13.54 18.27 -6.89
N LEU A 45 -14.40 17.27 -7.06
CA LEU A 45 -14.57 16.57 -8.34
C LEU A 45 -15.78 17.11 -9.11
N PRO A 46 -15.76 17.06 -10.46
CA PRO A 46 -16.95 17.32 -11.25
C PRO A 46 -18.12 16.42 -10.82
N ALA A 47 -19.33 16.98 -10.75
CA ALA A 47 -20.52 16.21 -10.33
C ALA A 47 -20.81 14.99 -11.22
N ALA A 48 -20.40 15.05 -12.50
CA ALA A 48 -20.47 13.92 -13.41
C ALA A 48 -19.57 12.75 -12.97
N TRP A 49 -18.34 13.03 -12.53
CA TRP A 49 -17.40 12.03 -12.04
C TRP A 49 -17.84 11.45 -10.70
N LEU A 50 -18.36 12.28 -9.79
CA LEU A 50 -18.93 11.78 -8.52
C LEU A 50 -20.05 10.76 -8.75
N ARG A 51 -20.87 10.95 -9.81
CA ARG A 51 -21.90 9.99 -10.20
C ARG A 51 -21.32 8.78 -10.91
N ALA A 52 -20.40 8.99 -11.85
CA ALA A 52 -19.79 7.94 -12.67
C ALA A 52 -18.99 6.93 -11.84
N HIS A 53 -18.31 7.40 -10.79
CA HIS A 53 -17.44 6.61 -9.92
C HIS A 53 -18.08 6.26 -8.58
N ALA A 54 -19.39 6.50 -8.40
CA ALA A 54 -20.07 6.33 -7.12
C ALA A 54 -19.92 4.91 -6.55
N ASP A 55 -19.94 3.90 -7.43
CA ASP A 55 -19.96 2.50 -7.05
C ASP A 55 -18.69 2.04 -6.32
N TRP A 56 -17.52 2.57 -6.68
CA TRP A 56 -16.27 2.30 -5.95
C TRP A 56 -15.93 3.42 -4.94
N LEU A 57 -16.34 4.66 -5.20
CA LEU A 57 -16.02 5.79 -4.32
C LEU A 57 -16.80 5.72 -3.00
N HIS A 58 -18.05 5.27 -3.02
CA HIS A 58 -18.85 5.11 -1.81
C HIS A 58 -18.25 4.10 -0.82
N PRO A 59 -17.92 2.85 -1.20
CA PRO A 59 -17.26 1.93 -0.28
C PRO A 59 -15.86 2.40 0.14
N ALA A 60 -15.11 3.09 -0.72
CA ALA A 60 -13.82 3.68 -0.34
C ALA A 60 -13.94 4.73 0.78
N ARG A 61 -14.97 5.59 0.72
CA ARG A 61 -15.30 6.55 1.79
C ARG A 61 -15.71 5.86 3.08
N GLN A 62 -16.55 4.82 2.98
CA GLN A 62 -16.94 4.02 4.15
C GLN A 62 -15.71 3.39 4.84
N LEU A 63 -14.77 2.83 4.06
CA LEU A 63 -13.52 2.28 4.59
C LEU A 63 -12.67 3.34 5.28
N ALA A 64 -12.61 4.57 4.76
CA ALA A 64 -11.89 5.67 5.40
C ALA A 64 -12.41 5.95 6.83
N GLU A 65 -13.73 5.99 7.00
CA GLU A 65 -14.37 6.23 8.30
C GLU A 65 -14.16 5.06 9.28
N LEU A 66 -14.27 3.82 8.80
CA LEU A 66 -14.10 2.61 9.62
C LEU A 66 -12.66 2.39 10.07
N LEU A 67 -11.69 2.67 9.20
CA LEU A 67 -10.27 2.52 9.51
C LEU A 67 -9.77 3.63 10.44
N PHE A 68 -10.30 4.85 10.30
CA PHE A 68 -9.90 6.03 11.08
C PHE A 68 -11.07 6.70 11.81
N PRO A 69 -11.73 6.00 12.76
CA PRO A 69 -12.76 6.62 13.58
C PRO A 69 -12.16 7.68 14.51
N ASP A 70 -12.98 8.61 15.00
CA ASP A 70 -12.52 9.69 15.89
C ASP A 70 -12.11 9.19 17.28
N GLN A 71 -12.71 8.07 17.71
CA GLN A 71 -12.40 7.43 18.98
C GLN A 71 -12.21 5.93 18.78
N VAL A 72 -11.19 5.38 19.42
CA VAL A 72 -10.90 3.93 19.42
C VAL A 72 -10.90 3.45 20.86
N ALA A 73 -11.85 2.58 21.20
CA ALA A 73 -11.83 1.88 22.47
C ALA A 73 -10.75 0.78 22.43
N VAL A 74 -9.77 0.87 23.32
CA VAL A 74 -8.72 -0.15 23.45
C VAL A 74 -9.09 -1.18 24.51
N SER A 75 -8.70 -2.43 24.26
CA SER A 75 -8.88 -3.55 25.17
C SER A 75 -7.69 -4.50 25.07
N ARG A 76 -7.68 -5.57 25.87
CA ARG A 76 -6.64 -6.62 25.75
C ARG A 76 -6.65 -7.33 24.40
N LEU A 77 -7.76 -7.29 23.67
CA LEU A 77 -7.93 -7.92 22.35
C LEU A 77 -7.85 -6.92 21.19
N GLN A 78 -7.74 -5.63 21.50
CA GLN A 78 -7.65 -4.53 20.53
C GLN A 78 -6.74 -3.46 21.12
N THR A 79 -5.43 -3.62 20.91
CA THR A 79 -4.43 -2.73 21.52
C THR A 79 -4.04 -1.59 20.58
N PHE A 80 -4.41 -1.65 19.29
CA PHE A 80 -4.02 -0.67 18.29
C PHE A 80 -4.80 0.64 18.44
N THR A 81 -4.14 1.65 19.01
CA THR A 81 -4.74 2.92 19.41
C THR A 81 -5.05 3.83 18.22
N ALA A 82 -5.85 4.89 18.44
CA ALA A 82 -6.04 5.95 17.44
C ALA A 82 -4.71 6.62 17.04
N TYR A 83 -3.79 6.79 18.00
CA TYR A 83 -2.44 7.32 17.73
C TYR A 83 -1.66 6.37 16.81
N ASP A 84 -1.65 5.06 17.10
CA ASP A 84 -0.94 4.08 16.29
C ASP A 84 -1.47 4.07 14.84
N ARG A 85 -2.79 4.11 14.67
CA ARG A 85 -3.45 4.17 13.34
C ARG A 85 -3.04 5.40 12.55
N LEU A 86 -3.14 6.59 13.14
CA LEU A 86 -2.81 7.85 12.45
C LEU A 86 -1.30 8.04 12.24
N SER A 87 -0.46 7.59 13.18
CA SER A 87 1.01 7.58 13.03
C SER A 87 1.43 6.65 11.89
N THR A 88 0.79 5.48 11.78
CA THR A 88 0.98 4.57 10.65
C THR A 88 0.57 5.25 9.35
N ALA A 89 -0.63 5.83 9.29
CA ALA A 89 -1.13 6.48 8.09
C ALA A 89 -0.25 7.65 7.64
N LEU A 90 0.24 8.47 8.58
CA LEU A 90 1.20 9.55 8.29
C LEU A 90 2.51 8.99 7.73
N THR A 91 3.06 7.93 8.34
CA THR A 91 4.29 7.28 7.86
C THR A 91 4.11 6.78 6.43
N VAL A 92 2.99 6.13 6.14
CA VAL A 92 2.68 5.59 4.81
C VAL A 92 2.44 6.70 3.79
N ALA A 93 1.72 7.76 4.16
CA ALA A 93 1.51 8.94 3.32
C ALA A 93 2.83 9.64 2.95
N GLN A 94 3.77 9.72 3.90
CA GLN A 94 5.11 10.24 3.67
C GLN A 94 5.87 9.38 2.66
N VAL A 95 5.86 8.05 2.82
CA VAL A 95 6.51 7.14 1.85
C VAL A 95 5.99 7.34 0.44
N TYR A 96 4.68 7.55 0.26
CA TYR A 96 4.09 7.82 -1.05
C TYR A 96 4.22 9.27 -1.52
N GLY A 97 4.76 10.18 -0.70
CA GLY A 97 5.04 11.56 -1.08
C GLY A 97 3.83 12.45 -1.35
N VAL A 98 2.61 12.02 -0.99
CA VAL A 98 1.38 12.79 -1.26
C VAL A 98 1.13 13.80 -0.15
N GLN A 99 1.54 15.06 -0.37
CA GLN A 99 1.51 16.11 0.66
C GLN A 99 0.15 16.31 1.35
N ARG A 100 -0.96 16.22 0.59
CA ARG A 100 -2.30 16.41 1.15
C ARG A 100 -2.64 15.35 2.21
N LEU A 101 -2.25 14.10 1.96
CA LEU A 101 -2.41 13.02 2.94
C LEU A 101 -1.51 13.25 4.16
N CYS A 102 -0.26 13.66 3.95
CA CYS A 102 0.63 14.01 5.06
C CYS A 102 0.02 15.09 5.95
N ASN A 103 -0.51 16.17 5.36
CA ASN A 103 -1.14 17.26 6.09
C ASN A 103 -2.37 16.77 6.86
N HIS A 104 -3.25 15.99 6.22
CA HIS A 104 -4.45 15.46 6.86
C HIS A 104 -4.12 14.58 8.07
N TYR A 105 -3.27 13.57 7.88
CA TYR A 105 -2.93 12.64 8.96
C TYR A 105 -2.11 13.29 10.06
N ALA A 106 -1.21 14.23 9.73
CA ALA A 106 -0.47 15.00 10.74
C ALA A 106 -1.40 15.91 11.56
N ALA A 107 -2.34 16.59 10.91
CA ALA A 107 -3.30 17.47 11.59
C ALA A 107 -4.23 16.67 12.53
N ARG A 108 -4.65 15.46 12.13
CA ARG A 108 -5.44 14.55 13.00
C ARG A 108 -4.64 13.92 14.12
N LEU A 109 -3.34 13.67 13.91
CA LEU A 109 -2.46 13.07 14.91
C LEU A 109 -2.06 14.08 16.00
N ALA A 110 -1.81 15.34 15.63
CA ALA A 110 -1.32 16.40 16.53
C ALA A 110 -2.11 16.59 17.84
N PRO A 111 -3.47 16.55 17.88
CA PRO A 111 -4.22 16.71 19.12
C PRO A 111 -4.25 15.46 20.01
N LEU A 112 -3.83 14.29 19.52
CA LEU A 112 -3.85 13.07 20.31
C LEU A 112 -2.73 13.07 21.36
N PRO A 113 -2.97 12.47 22.54
CA PRO A 113 -1.90 12.27 23.50
C PRO A 113 -0.80 11.41 22.87
N GLY A 114 0.42 11.93 22.88
CA GLY A 114 1.58 11.19 22.39
C GLY A 114 1.82 9.91 23.18
N PRO A 115 2.62 8.98 22.62
CA PRO A 115 3.10 7.81 23.35
C PRO A 115 3.77 8.23 24.66
N ASP A 116 3.63 7.43 25.70
CA ASP A 116 4.37 7.69 26.93
C ASP A 116 5.89 7.60 26.66
N SER A 117 6.69 8.22 27.53
CA SER A 117 8.15 8.26 27.39
C SER A 117 8.84 6.96 27.82
N SER A 118 8.09 5.88 28.09
CA SER A 118 8.67 4.60 28.48
C SER A 118 9.49 3.99 27.34
N ARG A 119 10.46 3.14 27.69
CA ARG A 119 11.25 2.40 26.70
C ARG A 119 10.38 1.45 25.87
N GLU A 120 9.34 0.88 26.47
CA GLU A 120 8.43 -0.08 25.83
C GLU A 120 7.58 0.60 24.76
N SER A 121 6.95 1.73 25.12
CA SER A 121 6.16 2.55 24.19
C SER A 121 7.00 3.07 23.02
N ASN A 122 8.21 3.57 23.29
CA ASN A 122 9.13 3.99 22.24
C ASN A 122 9.56 2.83 21.33
N ARG A 123 9.83 1.64 21.88
CA ARG A 123 10.15 0.44 21.09
C ARG A 123 8.97 0.04 20.20
N ARG A 124 7.75 0.07 20.72
CA ARG A 124 6.52 -0.21 19.97
C ARG A 124 6.35 0.76 18.80
N LEU A 125 6.44 2.06 19.06
CA LEU A 125 6.31 3.07 18.01
C LEU A 125 7.39 2.91 16.93
N ALA A 126 8.65 2.67 17.33
CA ALA A 126 9.75 2.48 16.39
C ALA A 126 9.51 1.26 15.49
N GLN A 127 9.08 0.13 16.06
CA GLN A 127 8.81 -1.09 15.31
C GLN A 127 7.63 -0.92 14.33
N ILE A 128 6.52 -0.33 14.79
CA ILE A 128 5.35 -0.02 13.95
C ILE A 128 5.76 0.90 12.80
N THR A 129 6.50 1.96 13.08
CA THR A 129 6.95 2.94 12.08
C THR A 129 7.88 2.29 11.04
N GLN A 130 8.85 1.49 11.50
CA GLN A 130 9.78 0.79 10.60
C GLN A 130 9.06 -0.20 9.71
N TYR A 131 8.18 -1.04 10.28
CA TYR A 131 7.40 -2.00 9.52
C TYR A 131 6.51 -1.31 8.49
N ALA A 132 5.79 -0.26 8.88
CA ALA A 132 4.90 0.49 7.98
C ALA A 132 5.68 1.10 6.80
N ARG A 133 6.87 1.65 7.06
CA ARG A 133 7.75 2.18 6.01
C ARG A 133 8.21 1.09 5.05
N GLN A 134 8.62 -0.07 5.57
CA GLN A 134 9.08 -1.21 4.77
C GLN A 134 7.94 -1.77 3.91
N LEU A 135 6.76 -2.04 4.48
CA LEU A 135 5.65 -2.57 3.70
C LEU A 135 5.12 -1.56 2.66
N ALA A 136 5.16 -0.26 2.96
CA ALA A 136 4.75 0.77 2.01
C ALA A 136 5.74 0.92 0.85
N GLY A 137 7.05 1.01 1.13
CA GLY A 137 8.07 1.39 0.14
C GLY A 137 8.93 0.26 -0.42
N SER A 138 9.07 -0.85 0.29
CA SER A 138 9.87 -2.02 -0.11
C SER A 138 9.21 -3.32 0.36
N PRO A 139 7.97 -3.61 -0.08
CA PRO A 139 7.16 -4.70 0.48
C PRO A 139 7.85 -6.07 0.49
N SER A 140 8.70 -6.38 -0.50
CA SER A 140 9.43 -7.64 -0.62
C SER A 140 10.38 -7.96 0.55
N VAL A 141 10.73 -6.98 1.40
CA VAL A 141 11.59 -7.21 2.57
C VAL A 141 10.84 -7.77 3.78
N ILE A 142 9.51 -7.71 3.77
CA ILE A 142 8.67 -8.20 4.85
C ILE A 142 8.67 -9.73 4.86
N ASN A 143 8.94 -10.31 6.03
CA ASN A 143 9.01 -11.75 6.22
C ASN A 143 8.43 -12.17 7.59
N ALA A 144 8.56 -13.46 7.93
CA ALA A 144 8.05 -14.01 9.19
C ALA A 144 8.67 -13.34 10.44
N LEU A 145 9.95 -12.93 10.40
CA LEU A 145 10.58 -12.20 11.49
C LEU A 145 9.97 -10.80 11.64
N SER A 146 9.72 -10.10 10.53
CA SER A 146 9.04 -8.79 10.58
C SER A 146 7.67 -8.89 11.25
N ARG A 147 6.92 -9.97 11.00
CA ARG A 147 5.63 -10.25 11.66
C ARG A 147 5.79 -10.59 13.13
N SER A 148 6.73 -11.46 13.51
CA SER A 148 6.93 -11.83 14.92
C SER A 148 7.32 -10.63 15.77
N GLN A 149 8.09 -9.69 15.21
CA GLN A 149 8.44 -8.44 15.89
C GLN A 149 7.23 -7.54 16.19
N LEU A 150 6.12 -7.65 15.43
CA LEU A 150 4.88 -6.93 15.73
C LEU A 150 4.17 -7.52 16.96
N ASP A 151 4.18 -8.85 17.08
CA ASP A 151 3.67 -9.56 18.25
C ASP A 151 4.49 -9.21 19.52
N GLU A 152 5.83 -9.15 19.38
CA GLU A 152 6.74 -8.77 20.49
C GLU A 152 6.50 -7.36 21.05
N VAL A 153 5.89 -6.45 20.28
CA VAL A 153 5.52 -5.09 20.74
C VAL A 153 4.05 -4.98 21.17
N GLY A 154 3.39 -6.13 21.37
CA GLY A 154 2.06 -6.24 21.95
C GLY A 154 0.92 -5.95 20.98
N LEU A 155 1.13 -6.11 19.66
CA LEU A 155 0.03 -6.14 18.70
C LEU A 155 -0.58 -7.54 18.66
N THR A 156 -1.88 -7.64 18.88
CA THR A 156 -2.60 -8.90 18.73
C THR A 156 -2.72 -9.29 17.26
N SER A 157 -3.09 -10.55 16.97
CA SER A 157 -3.36 -11.01 15.60
C SER A 157 -4.39 -10.11 14.86
N ARG A 158 -5.42 -9.65 15.56
CA ARG A 158 -6.43 -8.71 15.02
C ARG A 158 -5.83 -7.33 14.75
N ASP A 159 -4.99 -6.83 15.66
CA ASP A 159 -4.28 -5.57 15.47
C ASP A 159 -3.33 -5.64 14.26
N ILE A 160 -2.62 -6.76 14.07
CA ILE A 160 -1.73 -6.98 12.92
C ILE A 160 -2.53 -6.98 11.61
N ILE A 161 -3.69 -7.64 11.55
CA ILE A 161 -4.56 -7.61 10.36
C ILE A 161 -5.00 -6.18 10.06
N LEU A 162 -5.50 -5.45 11.06
CA LEU A 162 -5.97 -4.07 10.91
C LEU A 162 -4.83 -3.11 10.52
N PHE A 163 -3.66 -3.25 11.14
CA PHE A 163 -2.46 -2.47 10.85
C PHE A 163 -2.08 -2.60 9.37
N ASN A 164 -2.05 -3.84 8.86
CA ASN A 164 -1.76 -4.10 7.45
C ASN A 164 -2.87 -3.61 6.51
N GLN A 165 -4.14 -3.66 6.94
CA GLN A 165 -5.25 -3.03 6.21
C GLN A 165 -5.06 -1.52 6.09
N ILE A 166 -4.64 -0.84 7.15
CA ILE A 166 -4.36 0.61 7.12
C ILE A 166 -3.21 0.94 6.17
N ILE A 167 -2.11 0.18 6.20
CA ILE A 167 -0.99 0.42 5.27
C ILE A 167 -1.43 0.28 3.81
N GLY A 168 -2.19 -0.77 3.51
CA GLY A 168 -2.71 -0.99 2.17
C GLY A 168 -3.72 0.06 1.73
N PHE A 169 -4.68 0.41 2.60
CA PHE A 169 -5.69 1.44 2.34
C PHE A 169 -5.07 2.81 2.08
N VAL A 170 -4.11 3.26 2.90
CA VAL A 170 -3.48 4.58 2.68
C VAL A 170 -2.70 4.60 1.37
N GLY A 171 -2.12 3.47 0.96
CA GLY A 171 -1.51 3.32 -0.37
C GLY A 171 -2.50 3.35 -1.52
N PHE A 172 -3.69 2.77 -1.33
CA PHE A 172 -4.79 2.90 -2.29
C PHE A 172 -5.28 4.35 -2.38
N GLN A 173 -5.53 4.99 -1.24
CA GLN A 173 -5.97 6.39 -1.15
C GLN A 173 -4.97 7.35 -1.81
N ALA A 174 -3.66 7.17 -1.58
CA ALA A 174 -2.61 7.97 -2.20
C ALA A 174 -2.66 7.91 -3.73
N ARG A 175 -2.83 6.70 -4.29
CA ARG A 175 -2.94 6.50 -5.74
C ARG A 175 -4.27 7.03 -6.29
N ALA A 176 -5.36 6.87 -5.55
CA ALA A 176 -6.66 7.41 -5.95
C ALA A 176 -6.64 8.95 -6.04
N ILE A 177 -6.09 9.62 -5.03
CA ILE A 177 -5.91 11.07 -5.05
C ILE A 177 -5.00 11.47 -6.20
N ALA A 178 -3.89 10.77 -6.43
CA ALA A 178 -2.96 11.07 -7.51
C ALA A 178 -3.62 10.99 -8.90
N VAL A 179 -4.39 9.95 -9.16
CA VAL A 179 -5.14 9.77 -10.41
C VAL A 179 -6.18 10.87 -10.59
N LEU A 180 -6.97 11.17 -9.56
CA LEU A 180 -8.03 12.18 -9.64
C LEU A 180 -7.49 13.61 -9.74
N GLN A 181 -6.32 13.90 -9.17
CA GLN A 181 -5.62 15.17 -9.37
C GLN A 181 -5.06 15.27 -10.79
N ALA A 182 -4.41 14.22 -11.28
CA ALA A 182 -3.88 14.15 -12.64
C ALA A 182 -4.98 14.33 -13.69
N ALA A 183 -6.15 13.70 -13.49
CA ALA A 183 -7.29 13.82 -14.39
C ALA A 183 -7.85 15.26 -14.43
N GLN A 184 -7.75 16.02 -13.34
CA GLN A 184 -8.13 17.43 -13.31
C GLN A 184 -7.01 18.38 -13.77
N GLY A 185 -5.85 17.86 -14.18
CA GLY A 185 -4.70 18.66 -14.57
C GLY A 185 -3.95 19.31 -13.40
N PHE A 186 -4.22 18.89 -12.16
CA PHE A 186 -3.50 19.38 -10.98
C PHE A 186 -2.27 18.51 -10.68
N PRO A 187 -1.12 19.10 -10.32
CA PRO A 187 0.02 18.32 -9.86
C PRO A 187 -0.25 17.73 -8.47
N VAL A 188 0.15 16.48 -8.29
CA VAL A 188 0.30 15.88 -6.95
C VAL A 188 1.51 16.58 -6.32
N ARG A 189 1.29 17.49 -5.37
CA ARG A 189 2.37 18.29 -4.78
C ARG A 189 3.40 17.35 -4.13
N TRP A 190 4.59 17.29 -4.73
CA TRP A 190 5.71 16.43 -4.32
C TRP A 190 6.45 16.96 -3.09
N ILE A 191 6.97 16.02 -2.29
CA ILE A 191 7.93 16.28 -1.21
C ILE A 191 9.35 15.95 -1.71
N PRO A 192 10.26 16.93 -1.81
CA PRO A 192 11.61 16.68 -2.28
C PRO A 192 12.37 15.60 -1.51
N GLY A 193 13.12 14.75 -2.23
CA GLY A 193 14.06 13.80 -1.66
C GLY A 193 13.51 12.43 -1.26
N MET A 194 12.21 12.16 -1.49
CA MET A 194 11.66 10.82 -1.22
C MET A 194 12.07 9.81 -2.31
N PRO A 195 12.65 8.65 -1.95
CA PRO A 195 13.05 7.62 -2.90
C PRO A 195 11.83 6.98 -3.55
N GLN A 196 11.95 6.66 -4.83
CA GLN A 196 10.95 5.86 -5.55
C GLN A 196 11.02 4.41 -5.09
N GLN A 197 9.87 3.73 -4.96
CA GLN A 197 9.85 2.28 -4.69
C GLN A 197 10.61 1.54 -5.80
N GLU A 198 11.54 0.68 -5.41
CA GLU A 198 12.24 -0.23 -6.31
C GLU A 198 11.32 -1.39 -6.73
N GLU A 199 11.58 -1.95 -7.90
CA GLU A 199 10.89 -3.17 -8.33
C GLU A 199 11.35 -4.34 -7.44
N ALA A 200 10.43 -5.25 -7.11
CA ALA A 200 10.78 -6.42 -6.33
C ALA A 200 11.78 -7.34 -7.08
N PRO A 201 12.59 -8.13 -6.36
CA PRO A 201 13.51 -9.08 -6.98
C PRO A 201 12.79 -10.09 -7.89
N ALA A 202 13.34 -10.35 -9.07
CA ALA A 202 12.76 -11.25 -10.07
C ALA A 202 12.70 -12.71 -9.60
N GLU A 203 13.62 -13.10 -8.72
CA GLU A 203 13.77 -14.45 -8.18
C GLU A 203 12.53 -14.90 -7.39
N LEU A 204 11.74 -13.94 -6.87
CA LEU A 204 10.47 -14.23 -6.19
C LEU A 204 9.42 -14.85 -7.12
N PHE A 205 9.56 -14.68 -8.44
CA PHE A 205 8.62 -15.12 -9.47
C PHE A 205 9.10 -16.35 -10.24
N ALA A 206 10.19 -16.99 -9.80
CA ALA A 206 10.72 -18.20 -10.41
C ALA A 206 9.73 -19.38 -10.28
N PRO A 207 9.50 -20.14 -11.36
CA PRO A 207 8.65 -21.34 -11.31
C PRO A 207 9.34 -22.50 -10.55
N PRO A 208 8.58 -23.47 -9.98
CA PRO A 208 7.11 -23.53 -9.96
C PRO A 208 6.47 -22.56 -8.94
N PRO A 209 5.20 -22.17 -9.14
CA PRO A 209 4.49 -21.28 -8.23
C PRO A 209 4.36 -21.91 -6.85
N GLY A 210 4.60 -21.11 -5.81
CA GLY A 210 4.42 -21.54 -4.42
C GLY A 210 2.97 -21.40 -3.96
N ALA A 211 2.59 -22.18 -2.95
CA ALA A 211 1.30 -22.04 -2.28
C ALA A 211 1.40 -21.00 -1.16
N TRP A 212 0.44 -20.07 -1.11
CA TRP A 212 0.39 -19.10 -0.02
C TRP A 212 -0.23 -19.74 1.22
N GLN A 213 0.32 -19.43 2.39
CA GLN A 213 -0.26 -19.81 3.66
C GLN A 213 -0.26 -18.62 4.62
N ALA A 214 -1.40 -18.41 5.29
CA ALA A 214 -1.50 -17.43 6.36
C ALA A 214 -0.48 -17.73 7.47
N ASP A 215 0.19 -16.68 7.93
CA ASP A 215 1.23 -16.73 8.97
C ASP A 215 0.81 -15.88 10.18
N ILE A 216 -0.48 -15.94 10.49
CA ILE A 216 -1.13 -15.29 11.62
C ILE A 216 -1.89 -16.36 12.38
N ALA A 217 -1.48 -16.62 13.61
CA ALA A 217 -2.20 -17.53 14.50
C ALA A 217 -3.31 -16.75 15.21
N ASP A 218 -4.55 -16.96 14.81
CA ASP A 218 -5.72 -16.46 15.54
C ASP A 218 -6.68 -17.64 15.77
N PRO A 219 -6.90 -18.05 17.04
CA PRO A 219 -7.83 -19.13 17.39
C PRO A 219 -9.24 -18.92 16.85
N ASP A 220 -9.67 -17.66 16.72
CA ASP A 220 -10.99 -17.33 16.22
C ASP A 220 -11.09 -17.56 14.71
N LEU A 221 -9.99 -17.68 13.96
CA LEU A 221 -10.01 -18.10 12.55
C LEU A 221 -10.53 -19.53 12.37
N GLN A 222 -10.42 -20.37 13.40
CA GLN A 222 -10.83 -21.77 13.35
C GLN A 222 -12.35 -21.94 13.52
N TYR A 223 -13.02 -20.94 14.09
CA TYR A 223 -14.46 -20.94 14.32
C TYR A 223 -15.14 -19.93 13.39
N ALA A 224 -15.83 -20.43 12.36
CA ALA A 224 -16.61 -19.61 11.44
C ALA A 224 -18.09 -19.97 11.53
N ASP A 225 -18.90 -19.00 11.95
CA ASP A 225 -20.35 -19.07 11.85
C ASP A 225 -20.82 -19.08 10.39
N ASP A 226 -22.09 -19.42 10.16
CA ASP A 226 -22.66 -19.56 8.81
C ASP A 226 -22.59 -18.25 8.01
N GLU A 227 -22.68 -17.09 8.68
CA GLU A 227 -22.58 -15.77 8.03
C GLU A 227 -21.16 -15.46 7.58
N ARG A 228 -20.15 -15.81 8.39
CA ARG A 228 -18.75 -15.67 8.05
C ARG A 228 -18.35 -16.64 6.94
N GLN A 229 -18.85 -17.87 6.95
CA GLN A 229 -18.61 -18.83 5.86
C GLN A 229 -19.18 -18.32 4.52
N ARG A 230 -20.39 -17.74 4.52
CA ARG A 230 -20.96 -17.11 3.33
C ARG A 230 -20.09 -15.96 2.80
N ARG A 231 -19.60 -15.10 3.68
CA ARG A 231 -18.65 -14.02 3.32
C ARG A 231 -17.36 -14.56 2.70
N ILE A 232 -16.74 -15.56 3.33
CA ILE A 232 -15.52 -16.20 2.82
C ILE A 232 -15.76 -16.81 1.44
N ALA A 233 -16.88 -17.50 1.24
CA ALA A 233 -17.22 -18.12 -0.05
C ALA A 233 -17.33 -17.08 -1.18
N GLY A 234 -17.85 -15.88 -0.89
CA GLY A 234 -17.91 -14.79 -1.87
C GLY A 234 -16.53 -14.43 -2.45
N TRP A 235 -15.48 -14.43 -1.64
CA TRP A 235 -14.12 -14.06 -2.06
C TRP A 235 -13.34 -15.18 -2.72
N GLN A 236 -13.77 -16.44 -2.59
CA GLN A 236 -13.12 -17.57 -3.27
C GLN A 236 -13.20 -17.46 -4.80
N SER A 237 -14.18 -16.73 -5.32
CA SER A 237 -14.31 -16.47 -6.76
C SER A 237 -13.33 -15.42 -7.28
N LEU A 238 -12.63 -14.69 -6.42
CA LEU A 238 -11.77 -13.58 -6.82
C LEU A 238 -10.30 -14.02 -6.93
N PRO A 239 -9.61 -13.75 -8.05
CA PRO A 239 -8.24 -14.21 -8.27
C PRO A 239 -7.27 -13.73 -7.20
N GLY A 240 -6.63 -14.67 -6.51
CA GLY A 240 -5.55 -14.40 -5.53
C GLY A 240 -6.04 -13.88 -4.18
N LEU A 241 -7.35 -13.78 -3.95
CA LEU A 241 -7.93 -13.24 -2.72
C LEU A 241 -8.59 -14.28 -1.81
N GLY A 242 -8.92 -15.47 -2.34
CA GLY A 242 -9.61 -16.52 -1.59
C GLY A 242 -8.92 -16.90 -0.27
N GLU A 243 -7.59 -17.02 -0.26
CA GLU A 243 -6.85 -17.41 0.95
C GLU A 243 -6.71 -16.26 1.96
N LEU A 244 -6.88 -15.00 1.55
CA LEU A 244 -6.93 -13.85 2.47
C LEU A 244 -8.29 -13.74 3.16
N ALA A 245 -9.37 -14.20 2.51
CA ALA A 245 -10.73 -14.01 2.98
C ALA A 245 -10.97 -14.45 4.44
N PRO A 246 -10.46 -15.58 4.94
CA PRO A 246 -10.64 -15.97 6.35
C PRO A 246 -10.09 -14.95 7.35
N LEU A 247 -8.96 -14.31 7.02
CA LEU A 247 -8.32 -13.28 7.84
C LEU A 247 -9.13 -11.99 7.84
N LEU A 248 -9.63 -11.59 6.67
CA LEU A 248 -10.33 -10.31 6.52
C LEU A 248 -11.81 -10.38 6.97
N ALA A 249 -12.42 -11.57 6.91
CA ALA A 249 -13.80 -11.78 7.35
C ALA A 249 -13.98 -11.68 8.89
N CYS A 250 -12.89 -11.55 9.65
CA CYS A 250 -12.92 -11.31 11.11
C CYS A 250 -13.61 -10.00 11.48
N ASP A 251 -13.54 -8.98 10.61
CA ASP A 251 -14.23 -7.70 10.81
C ASP A 251 -15.36 -7.55 9.78
N PRO A 252 -16.63 -7.81 10.14
CA PRO A 252 -17.75 -7.68 9.22
C PRO A 252 -17.92 -6.27 8.65
N GLN A 253 -17.59 -5.24 9.43
CA GLN A 253 -17.81 -3.86 9.04
C GLN A 253 -16.83 -3.45 7.94
N LEU A 254 -15.57 -3.91 8.03
CA LEU A 254 -14.56 -3.65 6.99
C LEU A 254 -14.71 -4.57 5.78
N PHE A 255 -15.15 -5.82 5.98
CA PHE A 255 -15.20 -6.82 4.91
C PHE A 255 -16.18 -6.45 3.79
N ALA A 256 -17.41 -6.06 4.13
CA ALA A 256 -18.46 -5.78 3.14
C ALA A 256 -18.13 -4.61 2.19
N PRO A 257 -17.69 -3.42 2.66
CA PRO A 257 -17.29 -2.35 1.75
C PRO A 257 -16.03 -2.70 0.96
N LEU A 258 -15.08 -3.44 1.54
CA LEU A 258 -13.90 -3.91 0.80
C LEU A 258 -14.27 -4.90 -0.32
N GLU A 259 -15.18 -5.84 -0.06
CA GLU A 259 -15.70 -6.74 -1.08
C GLU A 259 -16.37 -5.98 -2.22
N THR A 260 -17.23 -5.01 -1.86
CA THR A 260 -17.92 -4.16 -2.82
C THR A 260 -16.91 -3.41 -3.68
N LEU A 261 -15.91 -2.78 -3.05
CA LEU A 261 -14.85 -2.05 -3.73
C LEU A 261 -14.09 -2.94 -4.73
N ILE A 262 -13.70 -4.15 -4.33
CA ILE A 262 -12.98 -5.08 -5.20
C ILE A 262 -13.83 -5.49 -6.40
N ARG A 263 -15.09 -5.88 -6.17
CA ARG A 263 -15.99 -6.33 -7.24
C ARG A 263 -16.27 -5.22 -8.26
N GLN A 264 -16.38 -3.97 -7.81
CA GLN A 264 -16.65 -2.84 -8.71
C GLN A 264 -15.42 -2.45 -9.55
N LEU A 265 -14.21 -2.62 -9.03
CA LEU A 265 -12.99 -2.26 -9.76
C LEU A 265 -12.39 -3.42 -10.57
N SER A 266 -12.80 -4.66 -10.31
CA SER A 266 -12.31 -5.85 -11.01
C SER A 266 -13.18 -6.26 -12.22
N THR A 267 -13.95 -5.35 -12.81
CA THR A 267 -14.89 -5.66 -13.90
C THR A 267 -14.29 -5.60 -15.31
N ASP A 268 -13.08 -5.07 -15.45
CA ASP A 268 -12.39 -4.96 -16.75
C ASP A 268 -11.59 -6.22 -17.05
N ASP A 269 -12.17 -7.11 -17.87
CA ASP A 269 -11.51 -8.34 -18.32
C ASP A 269 -10.43 -8.08 -19.40
N THR A 270 -10.38 -6.89 -19.99
CA THR A 270 -9.45 -6.56 -21.09
C THR A 270 -8.09 -6.14 -20.54
N PHE A 271 -8.06 -5.11 -19.70
CA PHE A 271 -6.81 -4.55 -19.16
C PHE A 271 -6.61 -4.84 -17.67
N GLY A 272 -7.66 -5.22 -16.94
CA GLY A 272 -7.61 -5.52 -15.52
C GLY A 272 -6.56 -6.57 -15.14
N PRO A 273 -6.47 -7.72 -15.84
CA PRO A 273 -5.42 -8.72 -15.60
C PRO A 273 -4.01 -8.18 -15.83
N GLN A 274 -3.80 -7.37 -16.88
CA GLN A 274 -2.50 -6.77 -17.17
C GLN A 274 -2.05 -5.84 -16.05
N VAL A 275 -2.95 -4.98 -15.57
CA VAL A 275 -2.71 -4.07 -14.44
C VAL A 275 -2.41 -4.84 -13.16
N ALA A 276 -3.15 -5.91 -12.89
CA ALA A 276 -2.92 -6.75 -11.73
C ALA A 276 -1.54 -7.44 -11.77
N LEU A 277 -1.13 -7.96 -12.93
CA LEU A 277 0.19 -8.56 -13.13
C LEU A 277 1.33 -7.55 -12.93
N LEU A 278 1.24 -6.36 -13.55
CA LEU A 278 2.24 -5.29 -13.40
C LEU A 278 2.39 -4.85 -11.95
N THR A 279 1.26 -4.68 -11.26
CA THR A 279 1.23 -4.24 -9.86
C THR A 279 1.79 -5.32 -8.94
N ALA A 280 1.40 -6.58 -9.14
CA ALA A 280 1.90 -7.72 -8.37
C ALA A 280 3.41 -7.92 -8.57
N ARG A 281 3.90 -7.78 -9.81
CA ARG A 281 5.33 -7.86 -10.14
C ARG A 281 6.12 -6.75 -9.45
N THR A 282 5.64 -5.52 -9.54
CA THR A 282 6.29 -4.35 -8.94
C THR A 282 6.36 -4.46 -7.41
N ASN A 283 5.30 -4.94 -6.77
CA ASN A 283 5.23 -5.07 -5.31
C ASN A 283 5.84 -6.37 -4.77
N GLY A 284 6.20 -7.35 -5.61
CA GLY A 284 6.76 -8.62 -5.13
C GLY A 284 5.73 -9.59 -4.55
N SER A 285 4.54 -9.66 -5.16
CA SER A 285 3.46 -10.56 -4.73
C SER A 285 3.25 -11.71 -5.73
N PRO A 286 4.08 -12.78 -5.69
CA PRO A 286 4.04 -13.84 -6.69
C PRO A 286 2.71 -14.60 -6.72
N THR A 287 2.06 -14.82 -5.58
CA THR A 287 0.78 -15.55 -5.54
C THR A 287 -0.38 -14.73 -6.09
N CYS A 288 -0.36 -13.40 -5.96
CA CYS A 288 -1.26 -12.53 -6.70
C CYS A 288 -0.96 -12.59 -8.20
N PHE A 289 0.32 -12.53 -8.59
CA PHE A 289 0.73 -12.61 -9.98
C PHE A 289 0.25 -13.90 -10.64
N ASP A 290 0.51 -15.05 -10.01
CA ASP A 290 0.14 -16.37 -10.51
C ASP A 290 -1.39 -16.55 -10.57
N ALA A 291 -2.15 -15.93 -9.67
CA ALA A 291 -3.60 -16.00 -9.71
C ALA A 291 -4.21 -15.20 -10.89
N TRP A 292 -3.60 -14.09 -11.28
CA TRP A 292 -4.06 -13.27 -12.39
C TRP A 292 -3.54 -13.74 -13.75
N LEU A 293 -2.46 -14.53 -13.78
CA LEU A 293 -1.86 -15.00 -15.03
C LEU A 293 -2.82 -15.78 -15.94
N PRO A 294 -3.68 -16.72 -15.46
CA PRO A 294 -4.64 -17.40 -16.32
C PRO A 294 -5.73 -16.48 -16.91
N HIS A 295 -5.90 -15.28 -16.36
CA HIS A 295 -6.91 -14.32 -16.80
C HIS A 295 -6.33 -13.37 -17.87
N TRP A 296 -5.01 -13.37 -18.07
CA TRP A 296 -4.36 -12.60 -19.11
C TRP A 296 -4.60 -13.22 -20.49
N GLN A 297 -5.20 -12.45 -21.40
CA GLN A 297 -5.55 -12.87 -22.77
C GLN A 297 -4.58 -12.33 -23.84
N GLY A 298 -3.51 -11.62 -23.44
CA GLY A 298 -2.51 -11.12 -24.38
C GLY A 298 -1.36 -12.12 -24.59
N GLU A 299 -0.26 -11.62 -25.14
CA GLU A 299 0.89 -12.45 -25.50
C GLU A 299 1.55 -13.10 -24.28
N GLU A 300 1.89 -14.39 -24.38
CA GLU A 300 2.59 -15.12 -23.32
C GLU A 300 3.97 -14.53 -23.03
N GLU A 301 4.63 -13.98 -24.06
CA GLU A 301 5.93 -13.30 -23.94
C GLU A 301 5.88 -12.14 -22.95
N PHE A 302 4.77 -11.39 -22.89
CA PHE A 302 4.63 -10.27 -21.94
C PHE A 302 4.81 -10.76 -20.48
N ALA A 303 4.12 -11.84 -20.12
CA ALA A 303 4.20 -12.39 -18.76
C ALA A 303 5.60 -12.97 -18.45
N SER A 304 6.26 -13.59 -19.43
CA SER A 304 7.64 -14.09 -19.27
C SER A 304 8.62 -12.94 -19.01
N HIS A 305 8.62 -11.92 -19.88
CA HIS A 305 9.49 -10.75 -19.74
C HIS A 305 9.19 -9.99 -18.44
N LEU A 306 7.93 -9.94 -18.03
CA LEU A 306 7.54 -9.34 -16.76
C LEU A 306 8.12 -10.12 -15.57
N ARG A 307 8.15 -11.47 -15.59
CA ARG A 307 8.81 -12.26 -14.54
C ARG A 307 10.31 -12.00 -14.48
N GLU A 308 10.97 -11.93 -15.63
CA GLU A 308 12.42 -11.67 -15.75
C GLU A 308 12.85 -10.29 -15.23
N GLY A 309 11.93 -9.32 -15.23
CA GLY A 309 12.08 -8.01 -14.58
C GLY A 309 12.23 -6.84 -15.53
N ASP A 310 12.44 -5.64 -14.97
CA ASP A 310 12.41 -4.37 -15.71
C ASP A 310 13.20 -4.41 -17.03
N GLN A 311 14.42 -4.95 -17.09
CA GLN A 311 15.21 -4.96 -18.34
C GLN A 311 14.56 -5.76 -19.48
N ALA A 312 14.04 -6.94 -19.18
CA ALA A 312 13.35 -7.78 -20.16
C ALA A 312 12.03 -7.12 -20.61
N LEU A 313 11.27 -6.55 -19.67
CA LEU A 313 10.07 -5.79 -19.99
C LEU A 313 10.36 -4.59 -20.91
N HIS A 314 11.45 -3.86 -20.67
CA HIS A 314 11.88 -2.76 -21.54
C HIS A 314 12.18 -3.23 -22.97
N HIS A 315 12.80 -4.41 -23.14
CA HIS A 315 13.05 -4.98 -24.46
C HIS A 315 11.73 -5.31 -25.19
N TRP A 316 10.80 -5.98 -24.50
CA TRP A 316 9.47 -6.29 -25.06
C TRP A 316 8.72 -5.00 -25.46
N LEU A 317 8.79 -3.94 -24.64
CA LEU A 317 8.19 -2.63 -24.93
C LEU A 317 8.82 -1.87 -26.11
N GLN A 318 10.02 -2.24 -26.57
CA GLN A 318 10.57 -1.70 -27.82
C GLN A 318 9.87 -2.26 -29.05
N GLN A 319 9.41 -3.51 -28.96
CA GLN A 319 8.69 -4.22 -30.02
C GLN A 319 7.17 -3.94 -29.96
N HIS A 320 6.65 -3.57 -28.79
CA HIS A 320 5.22 -3.32 -28.54
C HIS A 320 4.97 -1.88 -28.05
N PRO A 321 5.22 -0.84 -28.88
CA PRO A 321 5.06 0.56 -28.48
C PRO A 321 3.64 0.87 -27.99
N GLN A 322 2.63 0.20 -28.53
CA GLN A 322 1.22 0.34 -28.12
C GLN A 322 0.94 -0.10 -26.68
N ALA A 323 1.80 -0.88 -26.03
CA ALA A 323 1.63 -1.29 -24.63
C ALA A 323 2.34 -0.34 -23.64
N ARG A 324 3.21 0.54 -24.15
CA ARG A 324 4.12 1.36 -23.33
C ARG A 324 3.39 2.34 -22.43
N SER A 325 2.34 2.98 -22.93
CA SER A 325 1.60 4.01 -22.21
C SER A 325 0.93 3.43 -20.95
N LEU A 326 0.24 2.29 -21.06
CA LEU A 326 -0.37 1.63 -19.90
C LEU A 326 0.67 1.10 -18.92
N VAL A 327 1.72 0.41 -19.39
CA VAL A 327 2.78 -0.11 -18.52
C VAL A 327 3.46 1.01 -17.74
N THR A 328 3.82 2.11 -18.42
CA THR A 328 4.46 3.27 -17.80
C THR A 328 3.55 3.92 -16.75
N ALA A 329 2.27 4.10 -17.05
CA ALA A 329 1.32 4.71 -16.13
C ALA A 329 1.16 3.87 -14.86
N VAL A 330 0.97 2.55 -15.00
CA VAL A 330 0.79 1.62 -13.86
C VAL A 330 2.06 1.49 -13.03
N GLN A 331 3.24 1.36 -13.66
CA GLN A 331 4.51 1.29 -12.92
C GLN A 331 4.81 2.59 -12.18
N LEU A 332 4.60 3.76 -12.81
CA LEU A 332 4.81 5.05 -12.15
C LEU A 332 3.85 5.22 -10.98
N LEU A 333 2.55 4.97 -11.19
CA LEU A 333 1.54 5.09 -10.13
C LEU A 333 1.80 4.10 -8.98
N THR A 334 2.29 2.91 -9.28
CA THR A 334 2.65 1.91 -8.27
C THR A 334 3.89 2.35 -7.47
N ARG A 335 4.89 2.96 -8.10
CA ARG A 335 6.19 3.23 -7.47
C ARG A 335 6.33 4.63 -6.88
N SER A 336 5.65 5.62 -7.46
CA SER A 336 5.75 7.05 -7.13
C SER A 336 4.46 7.79 -7.50
N PRO A 337 3.36 7.60 -6.76
CA PRO A 337 2.10 8.32 -7.01
C PRO A 337 2.25 9.84 -6.89
N ASP A 338 3.21 10.33 -6.11
CA ASP A 338 3.62 11.74 -6.01
C ASP A 338 4.10 12.36 -7.33
N ARG A 339 4.56 11.54 -8.28
CA ARG A 339 5.05 11.97 -9.60
C ARG A 339 4.03 11.77 -10.71
N PHE A 340 2.86 11.24 -10.39
CA PHE A 340 1.82 10.95 -11.38
C PHE A 340 1.13 12.24 -11.82
N SER A 341 0.87 12.38 -13.12
CA SER A 341 0.29 13.58 -13.71
C SER A 341 -0.51 13.29 -14.97
N ALA A 342 -1.13 14.32 -15.54
CA ALA A 342 -1.81 14.24 -16.83
C ALA A 342 -0.91 13.73 -17.97
N ALA A 343 0.42 13.80 -17.84
CA ALA A 343 1.37 13.27 -18.82
C ALA A 343 1.30 11.74 -18.97
N GLN A 344 0.95 11.01 -17.91
CA GLN A 344 0.77 9.56 -17.95
C GLN A 344 -0.69 9.16 -18.25
N LEU A 345 -1.65 10.05 -17.98
CA LEU A 345 -3.07 9.78 -18.23
C LEU A 345 -3.47 10.04 -19.68
N THR A 346 -3.05 11.16 -20.27
CA THR A 346 -3.42 11.56 -21.64
C THR A 346 -3.13 10.48 -22.70
N PRO A 347 -1.96 9.79 -22.68
CA PRO A 347 -1.67 8.73 -23.64
C PRO A 347 -2.59 7.51 -23.53
N LEU A 348 -3.32 7.32 -22.43
CA LEU A 348 -4.26 6.20 -22.29
C LEU A 348 -5.49 6.33 -23.19
N ALA A 349 -5.77 7.51 -23.74
CA ALA A 349 -6.82 7.70 -24.74
C ALA A 349 -6.60 6.87 -26.01
N GLU A 350 -5.35 6.46 -26.29
CA GLU A 350 -4.99 5.60 -27.44
C GLU A 350 -5.56 4.18 -27.32
N TYR A 351 -5.91 3.73 -26.11
CA TYR A 351 -6.48 2.38 -25.86
C TYR A 351 -7.99 2.31 -26.09
N ARG A 352 -8.61 3.35 -26.67
CA ARG A 352 -10.08 3.47 -26.83
C ARG A 352 -10.85 3.36 -25.50
N LEU A 353 -10.18 3.61 -24.38
CA LEU A 353 -10.80 3.74 -23.08
C LEU A 353 -11.46 5.11 -23.00
N SER A 354 -12.68 5.16 -22.46
CA SER A 354 -13.22 6.43 -21.98
C SER A 354 -12.38 6.96 -20.81
N GLU A 355 -12.46 8.25 -20.55
CA GLU A 355 -11.79 8.87 -19.38
C GLU A 355 -12.19 8.17 -18.07
N GLN A 356 -13.48 7.83 -17.93
CA GLN A 356 -13.99 7.08 -16.78
C GLN A 356 -13.29 5.72 -16.63
N GLN A 357 -13.23 4.94 -17.71
CA GLN A 357 -12.59 3.62 -17.68
C GLN A 357 -11.09 3.71 -17.40
N ALA A 358 -10.40 4.72 -17.95
CA ALA A 358 -8.99 4.95 -17.68
C ALA A 358 -8.74 5.29 -16.20
N ILE A 359 -9.61 6.11 -15.59
CA ILE A 359 -9.57 6.39 -14.15
C ILE A 359 -9.80 5.10 -13.37
N ASP A 360 -10.90 4.38 -13.61
CA ASP A 360 -11.25 3.16 -12.87
C ASP A 360 -10.15 2.09 -12.96
N LEU A 361 -9.53 1.94 -14.13
CA LEU A 361 -8.41 1.03 -14.36
C LEU A 361 -7.15 1.42 -13.55
N LEU A 362 -6.86 2.71 -13.44
CA LEU A 362 -5.75 3.20 -12.61
C LEU A 362 -6.07 3.10 -11.11
N ILE A 363 -7.33 3.32 -10.71
CA ILE A 363 -7.80 3.09 -9.33
C ILE A 363 -7.67 1.60 -8.97
N TRP A 364 -8.00 0.69 -9.91
CA TRP A 364 -7.80 -0.75 -9.78
C TRP A 364 -6.33 -1.12 -9.50
N SER A 365 -5.36 -0.45 -10.13
CA SER A 365 -3.93 -0.65 -9.82
C SER A 365 -3.62 -0.32 -8.35
N GLY A 366 -4.24 0.73 -7.80
CA GLY A 366 -4.10 1.08 -6.39
C GLY A 366 -4.65 -0.01 -5.47
N LEU A 367 -5.79 -0.59 -5.83
CA LEU A 367 -6.41 -1.67 -5.05
C LEU A 367 -5.63 -2.99 -5.15
N CYS A 368 -5.09 -3.31 -6.33
CA CYS A 368 -4.12 -4.40 -6.50
C CYS A 368 -2.93 -4.21 -5.54
N GLY A 369 -2.41 -2.98 -5.45
CA GLY A 369 -1.31 -2.65 -4.56
C GLY A 369 -1.62 -2.82 -3.08
N TRP A 370 -2.88 -2.59 -2.67
CA TRP A 370 -3.37 -2.93 -1.33
C TRP A 370 -3.37 -4.45 -1.13
N MET A 371 -3.99 -5.21 -2.04
CA MET A 371 -4.09 -6.67 -1.92
C MET A 371 -2.73 -7.37 -1.91
N ASN A 372 -1.79 -6.90 -2.74
CA ASN A 372 -0.41 -7.39 -2.74
C ASN A 372 0.26 -7.23 -1.36
N ARG A 373 0.09 -6.06 -0.73
CA ARG A 373 0.65 -5.78 0.60
C ARG A 373 0.04 -6.67 1.66
N LEU A 374 -1.28 -6.93 1.62
CA LEU A 374 -1.91 -7.91 2.52
C LEU A 374 -1.36 -9.32 2.32
N LYS A 375 -1.20 -9.76 1.08
CA LYS A 375 -0.62 -11.08 0.77
C LYS A 375 0.79 -11.24 1.29
N ILE A 376 1.63 -10.23 1.10
CA ILE A 376 3.02 -10.24 1.57
C ILE A 376 3.07 -10.17 3.11
N ALA A 377 2.26 -9.30 3.70
CA ALA A 377 2.31 -9.03 5.11
C ALA A 377 1.75 -10.15 5.99
N LEU A 378 0.68 -10.82 5.55
CA LEU A 378 -0.10 -11.75 6.39
C LEU A 378 0.20 -13.24 6.15
N GLY A 379 1.18 -13.56 5.31
CA GLY A 379 1.50 -14.96 5.01
C GLY A 379 2.87 -15.17 4.41
N ASN A 380 3.14 -16.43 4.08
CA ASN A 380 4.34 -16.88 3.40
C ASN A 380 3.98 -17.66 2.14
N VAL A 381 4.88 -17.64 1.17
CA VAL A 381 4.81 -18.49 -0.01
C VAL A 381 5.70 -19.71 0.26
N ARG A 382 5.10 -20.90 0.33
CA ARG A 382 5.83 -22.16 0.46
C ARG A 382 5.98 -22.79 -0.92
N GLN A 383 7.22 -23.11 -1.31
CA GLN A 383 7.45 -23.92 -2.50
C GLN A 383 6.90 -25.33 -2.23
N GLN A 384 6.19 -25.90 -3.20
CA GLN A 384 5.76 -27.30 -3.13
C GLN A 384 7.03 -28.17 -3.27
N THR A 385 7.37 -28.88 -2.19
CA THR A 385 8.49 -29.84 -2.14
C THR A 385 8.16 -31.14 -2.84
#